data_AF-A0AAJ1UBC8-F1
#
_entry.id   AF-A0AAJ1UBC8-F1
#
_cell.length_a   1.000
_cell.length_b   1.000
_cell.length_c   1.000
_cell.angle_alpha   90.00
_cell.angle_beta   90.00
_cell.angle_gamma   90.00
#
_symmetry.space_group_name_H-M   'P 1'
#
loop_
_entity.id
_entity.type
_entity.pdbx_description
1 polymer ?
#
loop_
_entity_poly.entity_id
_entity_poly.type
_entity_poly.pdbx_seq_one_letter_code
_entity_poly.pdbx_strand_id
1 'polypeptide(L)'
;MHQLDSLHPIIEKIINNIEKLMVGKRKETLLALTALLAEGHVLLEDVPGVGKTMLVRALSKSIYADYKRIQFTPDLLPSDVTGVSIYNPKELQFEFKP
;
A
#
# COMPACT_ATOMS: atom_id res chain seq x y z
N MET A 1 0.51 7.48 -34.19
CA MET A 1 0.64 7.97 -32.80
C MET A 1 -0.74 7.84 -32.17
N HIS A 2 -1.08 6.63 -31.75
CA HIS A 2 -2.47 6.20 -31.54
C HIS A 2 -2.96 6.53 -30.12
N GLN A 3 -4.00 7.37 -30.03
CA GLN A 3 -5.21 7.12 -29.25
C GLN A 3 -5.03 6.77 -27.75
N LEU A 4 -4.38 7.65 -26.98
CA LEU A 4 -4.31 7.58 -25.51
C LEU A 4 -5.07 8.74 -24.82
N ASP A 5 -5.96 9.42 -25.54
CA ASP A 5 -6.55 10.69 -25.08
C ASP A 5 -7.56 10.55 -23.94
N SER A 6 -7.92 9.34 -23.53
CA SER A 6 -8.81 9.09 -22.38
C SER A 6 -8.31 7.91 -21.54
N LEU A 7 -8.19 8.11 -20.23
CA LEU A 7 -7.93 6.99 -19.31
C LEU A 7 -9.12 6.04 -19.30
N HIS A 8 -8.86 4.77 -19.00
CA HIS A 8 -9.94 3.81 -18.83
C HIS A 8 -10.91 4.29 -17.73
N PRO A 9 -12.24 4.24 -17.92
CA PRO A 9 -13.20 4.87 -16.98
C PRO A 9 -13.09 4.39 -15.53
N ILE A 10 -12.66 3.14 -15.32
CA ILE A 10 -12.42 2.60 -13.96
C ILE A 10 -11.24 3.31 -13.29
N ILE A 11 -10.16 3.56 -14.04
CA ILE A 11 -8.98 4.25 -13.53
C ILE A 11 -9.34 5.68 -13.14
N GLU A 12 -10.11 6.38 -13.98
CA GLU A 12 -10.61 7.72 -13.64
C GLU A 12 -11.48 7.71 -12.38
N LYS A 13 -12.37 6.72 -12.23
CA LYS A 13 -13.18 6.57 -11.01
C LYS A 13 -12.32 6.39 -9.76
N ILE A 14 -11.26 5.58 -9.83
CA ILE A 14 -10.34 5.38 -8.70
C ILE A 14 -9.63 6.69 -8.35
N ILE A 15 -9.06 7.39 -9.33
CA ILE A 15 -8.33 8.65 -9.12
C ILE A 15 -9.26 9.70 -8.54
N ASN A 16 -10.44 9.88 -9.13
CA ASN A 16 -11.42 10.86 -8.67
C ASN A 16 -11.91 10.54 -7.24
N ASN A 17 -11.97 9.26 -6.84
CA ASN A 17 -12.32 8.90 -5.47
C ASN A 17 -11.23 9.28 -4.46
N ILE A 18 -9.95 9.10 -4.83
CA ILE A 18 -8.80 9.47 -3.99
C ILE A 18 -8.71 11.00 -3.86
N GLU A 19 -8.94 11.74 -4.95
CA GLU A 19 -8.89 13.21 -4.98
C GLU A 19 -9.94 13.87 -4.08
N LYS A 20 -11.05 13.19 -3.72
CA LYS A 20 -12.02 13.68 -2.73
C LYS A 20 -11.41 13.89 -1.34
N LEU A 21 -10.36 13.15 -1.01
CA LEU A 21 -9.69 13.20 0.30
C LEU A 21 -8.29 13.82 0.22
N MET A 22 -7.67 13.82 -0.97
CA MET A 22 -6.29 14.26 -1.18
C MET A 22 -6.19 15.27 -2.32
N VAL A 23 -6.17 16.55 -1.96
CA VAL A 23 -6.04 17.64 -2.92
C VAL A 23 -4.59 17.74 -3.45
N GLY A 24 -4.44 17.91 -4.77
CA GLY A 24 -3.14 18.20 -5.39
C GLY A 24 -2.19 17.00 -5.52
N LYS A 25 -2.65 15.77 -5.27
CA LYS A 25 -1.83 14.54 -5.30
C LYS A 25 -2.12 13.63 -6.50
N ARG A 26 -2.63 14.21 -7.60
CA ARG A 26 -3.01 13.45 -8.81
C ARG A 26 -1.85 12.70 -9.43
N LYS A 27 -0.68 13.35 -9.55
CA LYS A 27 0.51 12.76 -10.16
C LYS A 27 1.00 11.56 -9.36
N GLU A 28 1.09 11.69 -8.04
CA GLU A 28 1.53 10.62 -7.14
C GLU A 28 0.52 9.46 -7.14
N THR A 29 -0.78 9.77 -7.19
CA THR A 29 -1.85 8.77 -7.33
C THR A 29 -1.70 7.96 -8.62
N LEU A 30 -1.45 8.64 -9.75
CA LEU A 30 -1.22 7.99 -11.04
C LEU A 30 0.02 7.09 -11.00
N LEU A 31 1.14 7.56 -10.46
CA LEU A 31 2.36 6.76 -10.35
C LEU A 31 2.17 5.53 -9.45
N ALA A 32 1.50 5.70 -8.31
CA ALA A 32 1.21 4.61 -7.39
C ALA A 32 0.29 3.56 -8.03
N LEU A 33 -0.73 4.00 -8.76
CA LEU A 33 -1.65 3.10 -9.47
C LEU A 33 -0.96 2.39 -10.62
N THR A 34 -0.10 3.07 -11.38
CA THR A 34 0.71 2.44 -12.45
C THR A 34 1.62 1.37 -11.88
N ALA A 35 2.33 1.65 -10.78
CA ALA A 35 3.17 0.67 -10.13
C ALA A 35 2.37 -0.53 -9.63
N LEU A 36 1.21 -0.30 -8.99
CA LEU A 36 0.34 -1.37 -8.53
C LEU A 36 -0.13 -2.28 -9.67
N LEU A 37 -0.58 -1.69 -10.79
CA LEU A 37 -1.06 -2.45 -11.96
C LEU A 37 0.07 -3.22 -12.67
N ALA A 38 1.31 -2.76 -12.53
CA ALA A 38 2.51 -3.42 -13.03
C ALA A 38 3.15 -4.37 -12.01
N GLU A 39 2.48 -4.64 -10.88
CA GLU A 39 3.00 -5.47 -9.77
C GLU A 39 4.35 -4.97 -9.20
N GLY A 40 4.61 -3.67 -9.30
CA GLY A 40 5.82 -3.01 -8.82
C GLY A 40 5.72 -2.47 -7.39
N HIS A 41 6.83 -1.90 -6.91
CA HIS A 41 6.93 -1.26 -5.60
C HIS A 41 7.12 0.25 -5.72
N VAL A 42 6.62 0.99 -4.72
CA VAL A 42 6.70 2.45 -4.68
C VAL A 42 7.43 2.89 -3.42
N LEU A 43 8.47 3.70 -3.59
CA LEU A 43 9.10 4.44 -2.51
C LEU A 43 8.53 5.86 -2.49
N LEU A 44 7.89 6.25 -1.38
CA LEU A 44 7.34 7.58 -1.20
C LEU A 44 8.32 8.45 -0.39
N GLU A 45 9.14 9.23 -1.07
CA GLU A 45 10.02 10.23 -0.45
C GLU A 45 9.32 11.60 -0.42
N ASP A 46 9.21 12.17 0.78
CA ASP A 46 8.56 13.46 1.04
C ASP A 46 8.76 13.78 2.54
N VAL A 47 8.52 15.02 2.95
CA VAL A 47 8.63 15.44 4.35
C VAL A 47 7.52 14.83 5.21
N PRO A 48 7.71 14.64 6.52
CA PRO A 48 6.66 14.11 7.40
C PRO A 48 5.38 14.97 7.35
N GLY A 49 4.21 14.32 7.35
CA GLY A 49 2.91 15.01 7.43
C GLY A 49 2.20 15.32 6.10
N VAL A 50 2.84 15.08 4.95
CA VAL A 50 2.29 15.36 3.60
C VAL A 50 1.36 14.29 3.02
N GLY A 51 0.79 13.45 3.87
CA GLY A 51 -0.29 12.53 3.48
C GLY A 51 0.15 11.23 2.80
N LYS A 52 1.43 10.81 2.84
CA LYS A 52 1.87 9.52 2.27
C LYS A 52 1.02 8.33 2.74
N THR A 53 0.78 8.24 4.05
CA THR A 53 -0.06 7.19 4.64
C THR A 53 -1.51 7.29 4.17
N MET A 54 -2.01 8.52 3.98
CA MET A 54 -3.36 8.72 3.46
C MET A 54 -3.48 8.29 2.00
N LEU A 55 -2.44 8.50 1.17
CA LEU A 55 -2.42 8.06 -0.22
C LEU A 55 -2.58 6.55 -0.32
N VAL A 56 -1.72 5.81 0.41
CA VAL A 56 -1.75 4.35 0.40
C VAL A 56 -3.09 3.82 0.93
N ARG A 57 -3.64 4.44 1.99
CA ARG A 57 -4.94 4.04 2.57
C ARG A 57 -6.13 4.38 1.67
N ALA A 58 -6.11 5.53 0.99
CA ALA A 58 -7.15 5.92 0.06
C ALA A 58 -7.14 5.04 -1.20
N LEU A 59 -5.95 4.70 -1.68
CA LEU A 59 -5.77 3.76 -2.79
C LEU A 59 -6.31 2.38 -2.44
N SER A 60 -5.89 1.79 -1.32
CA SER A 60 -6.36 0.45 -0.91
C SER A 60 -7.89 0.39 -0.73
N LYS A 61 -8.49 1.43 -0.13
CA LYS A 61 -9.95 1.52 0.01
C LYS A 61 -10.67 1.70 -1.33
N SER A 62 -10.07 2.39 -2.30
CA SER A 62 -10.68 2.61 -3.62
C SER A 62 -10.72 1.35 -4.49
N ILE A 63 -9.90 0.35 -4.16
CA ILE A 63 -9.80 -0.93 -4.91
C ILE A 63 -10.18 -2.15 -4.08
N TYR A 64 -10.72 -1.95 -2.87
CA TYR A 64 -11.04 -3.03 -1.92
C TYR A 64 -9.86 -3.96 -1.58
N ALA A 65 -8.64 -3.41 -1.52
CA ALA A 65 -7.46 -4.16 -1.11
C ALA A 65 -7.25 -4.11 0.41
N ASP A 66 -6.64 -5.18 0.93
CA ASP A 66 -6.13 -5.20 2.29
C ASP A 66 -5.02 -4.16 2.48
N TYR A 67 -4.98 -3.57 3.67
CA TYR A 67 -3.97 -2.60 4.05
C TYR A 67 -3.32 -3.04 5.36
N LYS A 68 -2.01 -3.23 5.32
CA LYS A 68 -1.17 -3.48 6.50
C LYS A 68 -0.08 -2.42 6.55
N ARG A 69 0.26 -1.99 7.77
CA ARG A 69 1.32 -1.00 8.02
C ARG A 69 2.32 -1.60 8.99
N ILE A 70 3.59 -1.59 8.58
CA ILE A 70 4.72 -1.93 9.44
C ILE A 70 5.51 -0.64 9.69
N GLN A 71 5.68 -0.29 10.97
CA GLN A 71 6.58 0.79 11.34
C GLN A 71 7.97 0.19 11.53
N PHE A 72 8.93 0.65 10.72
CA PHE A 72 10.32 0.29 10.92
C PHE A 72 10.84 1.01 12.16
N THR A 73 11.41 0.24 13.08
CA THR A 73 12.10 0.67 14.29
C THR A 73 13.49 0.02 14.30
N PRO A 74 14.49 0.58 15.02
CA PRO A 74 15.82 -0.01 15.08
C PRO A 74 15.82 -1.44 15.66
N ASP A 75 14.82 -1.78 16.48
CA ASP A 75 14.69 -3.08 17.12
C ASP A 75 13.84 -4.09 16.34
N LEU A 76 13.28 -3.69 15.18
CA LEU A 76 12.44 -4.58 14.37
C LEU A 76 13.27 -5.75 13.83
N LEU A 77 12.86 -6.97 14.15
CA LEU A 77 13.51 -8.19 13.68
C LEU A 77 12.89 -8.67 12.36
N PRO A 78 13.63 -9.38 11.49
CA PRO A 78 13.05 -9.99 10.29
C PRO A 78 11.85 -10.90 10.60
N SER A 79 11.90 -11.61 11.72
CA SER A 79 10.82 -12.47 12.20
C SER A 79 9.52 -11.71 12.51
N ASP A 80 9.58 -10.41 12.81
CA ASP A 80 8.39 -9.59 13.04
C ASP A 80 7.65 -9.27 11.73
N VAL A 81 8.29 -9.50 10.57
CA VAL A 81 7.72 -9.26 9.24
C VAL A 81 7.39 -10.56 8.52
N THR A 82 8.26 -11.57 8.62
CA THR A 82 8.08 -12.86 7.94
C THR A 82 7.37 -13.90 8.80
N GLY A 83 7.20 -13.65 10.09
CA GLY A 83 6.69 -14.59 11.08
C GLY A 83 7.77 -15.51 11.68
N VAL A 84 7.39 -16.22 12.74
CA VAL A 84 8.25 -17.16 13.48
C VAL A 84 7.46 -18.37 13.99
N SER A 85 8.10 -19.53 14.07
CA SER A 85 7.54 -20.72 14.70
C SER A 85 7.84 -20.71 16.21
N ILE A 86 6.79 -20.66 17.04
CA ILE A 86 6.87 -20.65 18.49
C ILE A 86 6.46 -22.02 19.02
N TYR A 87 7.31 -22.64 19.85
CA TYR A 87 6.95 -23.89 20.52
C TYR A 87 5.82 -23.64 21.53
N ASN A 88 4.72 -24.38 21.41
CA ASN A 88 3.61 -24.39 22.35
C ASN A 88 3.77 -25.58 23.31
N PRO A 89 4.16 -25.37 24.59
CA PRO A 89 4.42 -26.46 25.52
C PRO A 89 3.18 -27.26 25.91
N LYS A 90 1.97 -26.69 25.76
CA LYS A 90 0.72 -27.40 26.06
C LYS A 90 0.42 -28.48 25.01
N GLU A 91 0.68 -28.13 23.76
CA GLU A 91 0.41 -28.99 22.60
C GLU A 91 1.65 -29.78 22.14
N LEU A 92 2.81 -29.54 22.78
CA LEU A 92 4.11 -30.12 22.45
C LEU A 92 4.50 -29.99 20.97
N GLN A 93 4.05 -28.91 20.31
CA GLN A 93 4.27 -28.66 18.89
C GLN A 93 4.66 -27.20 18.61
N PHE A 94 5.31 -26.96 17.47
CA PHE A 94 5.58 -25.61 16.99
C PHE A 94 4.37 -25.03 16.27
N GLU A 95 3.94 -23.83 16.66
CA GLU A 95 2.87 -23.07 16.02
C GLU A 95 3.48 -21.85 15.29
N PHE A 96 3.15 -21.68 14.02
CA PHE A 96 3.60 -20.51 13.26
C PHE A 96 2.79 -19.27 13.63
N LYS A 97 3.47 -18.20 14.05
CA LYS A 97 2.90 -16.87 14.25
C LYS A 97 3.32 -15.97 13.07
N PRO A 98 2.38 -15.60 12.17
CA PRO A 98 2.63 -14.68 11.08
C PRO A 98 2.75 -13.22 11.54
#